data_AF-A0A553RP17-F1
#
_entry.id   AF-A0A553RP17-F1
#
_cell.length_a   1.000
_cell.length_b   1.000
_cell.length_c   1.000
_cell.angle_alpha   90.00
_cell.angle_beta   90.00
_cell.angle_gamma   90.00
#
_symmetry.space_group_name_H-M   'P 1'
#
loop_
_entity.id
_entity.type
_entity.pdbx_description
1 polymer ?
#
loop_
_entity_poly.entity_id
_entity_poly.type
_entity_poly.pdbx_seq_one_letter_code
_entity_poly.pdbx_strand_id
1 'polypeptide(L)'
;MSTISLSSNHGVSALLDSCDVTCQYGSCVLVNEEPVCECMLGYTGETCHETINEALNVPLTLGVLAIILGSIVLFFTIAFVRRKQKVKR
;
A
#
# COMPACT_ATOMS: atom_id res chain seq x y z
N MET A 1 38.55 -46.47 14.66
CA MET A 1 39.10 -45.10 14.58
C MET A 1 38.07 -44.28 13.82
N SER A 2 37.23 -43.54 14.55
CA SER A 2 36.11 -42.80 13.97
C SER A 2 36.58 -41.38 13.63
N THR A 3 36.67 -41.06 12.35
CA THR A 3 36.93 -39.69 11.90
C THR A 3 35.62 -38.92 11.91
N ILE A 4 35.47 -38.01 12.87
CA ILE A 4 34.37 -37.05 12.93
C ILE A 4 34.67 -35.96 11.88
N SER A 5 33.79 -35.81 10.90
CA SER A 5 33.83 -34.72 9.93
C SER A 5 33.19 -33.47 10.52
N LEU A 6 34.03 -32.52 10.95
CA LEU A 6 33.64 -31.15 11.27
C LEU A 6 34.59 -30.20 10.57
N SER A 7 34.12 -29.58 9.47
CA SER A 7 34.42 -28.19 9.20
C SER A 7 33.36 -27.66 8.26
N SER A 8 32.29 -27.14 8.88
CA SER A 8 31.26 -26.36 8.24
C SER A 8 31.90 -25.20 7.46
N ASN A 9 31.37 -24.91 6.28
CA ASN A 9 31.78 -23.80 5.43
C ASN A 9 31.61 -22.47 6.17
N HIS A 10 32.65 -22.03 6.89
CA HIS A 10 32.66 -20.75 7.58
C HIS A 10 33.10 -19.64 6.60
N GLY A 11 32.28 -19.42 5.57
CA GLY A 11 32.31 -18.23 4.72
C GLY A 11 31.53 -17.11 5.39
N VAL A 12 32.23 -16.30 6.20
CA VAL A 12 31.94 -14.89 6.52
C VAL A 12 30.45 -14.56 6.75
N SER A 13 29.92 -14.90 7.93
CA SER A 13 28.57 -14.47 8.38
C SER A 13 28.63 -13.51 9.56
N ALA A 14 29.60 -12.60 9.55
CA ALA A 14 29.76 -11.56 10.59
C ALA A 14 29.47 -10.17 10.00
N LEU A 15 28.20 -9.89 9.66
CA LEU A 15 27.69 -8.54 9.44
C LEU A 15 26.14 -8.48 9.49
N LEU A 16 25.50 -9.19 10.42
CA LEU A 16 24.03 -9.17 10.61
C LEU A 16 23.69 -8.50 11.96
N ASP A 17 23.95 -7.20 12.07
CA ASP A 17 23.43 -6.37 13.16
C ASP A 17 23.06 -4.95 12.72
N SER A 18 22.94 -4.70 11.41
CA SER A 18 22.67 -3.34 10.91
C SER A 18 21.27 -3.15 10.30
N CYS A 19 20.47 -4.21 10.22
CA CYS A 19 19.09 -4.17 9.73
C CYS A 19 18.13 -4.55 10.86
N ASP A 20 17.85 -3.61 11.76
CA ASP A 20 16.80 -3.72 12.78
C ASP A 20 15.39 -3.55 12.18
N VAL A 21 15.30 -3.09 10.93
CA VAL A 21 14.02 -2.91 10.22
C VAL A 21 13.54 -4.21 9.58
N THR A 22 12.28 -4.57 9.83
CA THR A 22 11.63 -5.72 9.20
C THR A 22 10.96 -5.31 7.89
N CYS A 23 11.54 -5.72 6.76
CA CYS A 23 10.93 -5.56 5.45
C CYS A 23 10.03 -6.77 5.15
N GLN A 24 8.74 -6.57 4.86
CA GLN A 24 7.82 -7.68 4.63
C GLN A 24 7.90 -8.22 3.20
N TYR A 25 7.81 -7.33 2.21
CA TYR A 25 7.89 -7.65 0.77
C TYR A 25 9.07 -6.93 0.12
N GLY A 26 10.27 -7.16 0.63
CA GLY A 26 11.50 -6.51 0.17
C GLY A 26 12.75 -7.03 0.87
N SER A 27 13.88 -6.42 0.55
CA SER A 27 15.18 -6.73 1.16
C SER A 27 15.69 -5.53 1.94
N CYS A 28 16.25 -5.75 3.12
CA CYS A 28 16.90 -4.68 3.87
C CYS A 28 18.32 -4.45 3.33
N VAL A 29 18.61 -3.20 2.98
CA VAL A 29 19.90 -2.74 2.45
C VAL A 29 20.39 -1.53 3.24
N LEU A 30 21.70 -1.42 3.42
CA LEU A 30 22.30 -0.23 4.04
C LEU A 30 22.59 0.82 2.97
N VAL A 31 21.95 1.97 3.07
CA VAL A 31 22.19 3.14 2.22
C VAL A 31 22.75 4.24 3.10
N ASN A 32 23.99 4.65 2.88
CA ASN A 32 24.68 5.67 3.71
C ASN A 32 24.63 5.35 5.21
N GLU A 33 24.89 4.08 5.58
CA GLU A 33 24.83 3.58 6.98
C GLU A 33 23.42 3.57 7.60
N GLU A 34 22.38 3.92 6.85
CA GLU A 34 20.98 3.81 7.27
C GLU A 34 20.32 2.54 6.69
N PRO A 35 19.58 1.76 7.50
CA PRO A 35 18.85 0.60 7.01
C PRO A 35 17.59 1.03 6.26
N VAL A 36 17.49 0.65 4.99
CA VAL A 36 16.36 0.98 4.10
C VAL A 36 15.82 -0.31 3.49
N CYS A 37 14.50 -0.41 3.36
CA CYS A 37 13.87 -1.51 2.64
C CYS A 37 13.80 -1.24 1.14
N GLU A 38 14.42 -2.10 0.34
CA GLU A 38 14.24 -2.14 -1.11
C GLU A 38 13.03 -3.03 -1.44
N CYS A 39 11.92 -2.39 -1.82
CA CYS A 39 10.64 -3.08 -2.03
C CYS A 39 10.56 -3.83 -3.36
N MET A 40 9.88 -4.98 -3.34
CA MET A 40 9.52 -5.71 -4.56
C MET A 40 8.50 -4.95 -5.41
N LEU A 41 8.48 -5.25 -6.72
CA LEU A 41 7.51 -4.68 -7.67
C LEU A 41 6.08 -4.87 -7.16
N GLY A 42 5.34 -3.76 -7.06
CA GLY A 42 3.96 -3.76 -6.57
C GLY A 42 3.81 -3.39 -5.10
N TYR A 43 4.90 -3.23 -4.35
CA TYR A 43 4.91 -2.84 -2.94
C TYR A 43 5.63 -1.50 -2.72
N THR A 44 5.24 -0.77 -1.68
CA THR A 44 5.76 0.54 -1.30
C THR A 44 5.66 0.75 0.22
N GLY A 45 6.10 1.92 0.69
CA GLY A 45 6.20 2.25 2.11
C GLY A 45 7.52 1.81 2.75
N GLU A 46 7.78 2.31 3.96
CA GLU A 46 9.04 2.14 4.70
C GLU A 46 9.39 0.67 4.99
N THR A 47 8.37 -0.17 5.19
CA THR A 47 8.52 -1.61 5.46
C THR A 47 8.04 -2.50 4.31
N CYS A 48 7.72 -1.89 3.16
CA CYS A 48 7.14 -2.57 1.99
C CYS A 48 5.84 -3.32 2.28
N HIS A 49 5.02 -2.82 3.22
CA HIS A 49 3.71 -3.39 3.54
C HIS A 49 2.59 -2.91 2.62
N GLU A 50 2.73 -1.69 2.07
CA GLU A 50 1.70 -1.07 1.25
C GLU A 50 1.79 -1.60 -0.17
N THR A 51 0.65 -1.80 -0.82
CA THR A 51 0.62 -2.19 -2.24
C THR A 51 0.31 -0.99 -3.12
N ILE A 52 1.02 -0.86 -4.24
CA ILE A 52 0.92 0.28 -5.17
C ILE A 52 -0.51 0.44 -5.72
N ASN A 53 -1.28 -0.65 -5.76
CA ASN A 53 -2.68 -0.65 -6.19
C ASN A 53 -3.61 0.11 -5.22
N GLU A 54 -3.26 0.29 -3.95
CA GLU A 54 -4.07 1.07 -3.00
C GLU A 54 -4.07 2.55 -3.38
N ALA A 55 -2.92 3.07 -3.82
CA ALA A 55 -2.79 4.45 -4.29
C ALA A 55 -3.66 4.74 -5.54
N LEU A 56 -3.91 3.74 -6.39
CA LEU A 56 -4.80 3.86 -7.54
C LEU A 56 -6.29 3.75 -7.18
N ASN A 57 -6.62 3.10 -6.06
CA ASN A 57 -8.01 2.89 -5.63
C ASN A 57 -8.59 4.13 -4.93
N VAL A 58 -7.75 4.94 -4.27
CA VAL A 58 -8.16 6.18 -3.61
C VAL A 58 -8.78 7.21 -4.58
N PRO A 59 -8.18 7.57 -5.73
CA PRO A 59 -8.77 8.55 -6.64
C PRO A 59 -10.08 8.05 -7.28
N LEU A 60 -10.18 6.75 -7.59
CA LEU A 60 -11.38 6.18 -8.22
C LEU A 60 -12.58 6.16 -7.26
N THR A 61 -12.36 5.75 -6.01
CA THR A 61 -13.42 5.68 -4.99
C THR A 61 -13.98 7.05 -4.67
N LEU A 62 -13.14 8.08 -4.53
CA LEU A 62 -13.60 9.46 -4.31
C LEU A 62 -14.40 10.00 -5.50
N GLY A 63 -13.98 9.71 -6.73
CA GLY A 63 -14.71 10.10 -7.94
C GLY A 63 -16.12 9.49 -8.00
N VAL A 64 -16.23 8.18 -7.73
CA VAL A 64 -17.53 7.49 -7.70
C VAL A 64 -18.45 8.05 -6.61
N LEU A 65 -17.92 8.30 -5.40
CA LEU A 65 -18.68 8.89 -4.31
C LEU A 65 -19.23 10.28 -4.67
N ALA A 66 -18.42 11.14 -5.30
CA ALA A 66 -18.86 12.46 -5.74
C ALA A 66 -19.97 12.39 -6.79
N ILE A 67 -19.87 11.47 -7.76
CA ILE A 67 -20.90 11.26 -8.79
C ILE A 67 -22.21 10.77 -8.17
N ILE A 68 -22.14 9.81 -7.24
CA ILE A 68 -23.33 9.29 -6.55
C ILE A 68 -24.02 10.42 -5.78
N LEU A 69 -23.29 11.17 -4.95
CA LEU A 69 -23.84 12.29 -4.18
C LEU A 69 -24.42 13.38 -5.10
N GLY A 70 -23.73 13.73 -6.18
CA GLY A 70 -24.20 14.68 -7.18
C GLY A 70 -25.49 14.22 -7.87
N SER A 71 -25.57 12.95 -8.27
CA SER A 71 -26.75 12.37 -8.92
C SER A 71 -27.97 12.33 -7.99
N ILE A 72 -27.75 12.03 -6.71
CA ILE A 72 -28.79 12.01 -5.68
C ILE A 72 -29.34 13.43 -5.47
N VAL A 73 -28.46 14.43 -5.29
CA VAL A 73 -28.87 15.83 -5.13
C VAL A 73 -29.60 16.34 -6.38
N LEU A 74 -29.10 16.04 -7.57
CA LEU A 74 -29.75 16.42 -8.83
C LEU A 74 -31.13 15.77 -8.96
N PHE A 75 -31.25 14.49 -8.61
CA PHE A 75 -32.53 13.80 -8.64
C PHE A 75 -33.53 14.40 -7.65
N PHE A 76 -33.11 14.66 -6.41
CA PHE A 76 -33.98 15.27 -5.39
C PHE A 76 -34.40 16.69 -5.75
N THR A 77 -33.49 17.52 -6.25
CA THR A 77 -33.79 18.88 -6.70
C THR A 77 -34.78 18.87 -7.87
N ILE A 78 -34.55 18.02 -8.89
CA ILE A 78 -35.48 17.84 -10.01
C ILE A 78 -36.84 17.35 -9.50
N ALA A 79 -36.88 16.35 -8.62
CA ALA A 79 -38.12 15.83 -8.06
C ALA A 79 -38.89 16.91 -7.30
N PHE A 80 -38.21 17.73 -6.49
CA PHE A 80 -38.81 18.83 -5.75
C PHE A 80 -39.33 19.95 -6.67
N VAL A 81 -38.58 20.29 -7.71
CA VAL A 81 -39.00 21.25 -8.74
C VAL A 81 -40.23 20.73 -9.47
N ARG A 82 -40.24 19.47 -9.89
CA ARG A 82 -41.40 18.84 -10.55
C ARG A 82 -42.60 18.76 -9.62
N ARG A 83 -42.40 18.51 -8.33
CA ARG A 83 -43.47 18.58 -7.31
C ARG A 83 -44.05 19.99 -7.20
N LYS A 84 -43.21 21.03 -7.16
CA LYS A 84 -43.69 22.42 -7.17
C LYS A 84 -44.42 22.81 -8.46
N GLN A 85 -43.96 22.31 -9.61
CA GLN A 85 -44.66 22.52 -10.88
C GLN A 85 -46.04 21.86 -10.89
N LYS A 86 -46.19 20.68 -10.29
CA LYS A 86 -47.50 20.01 -10.13
C LYS A 86 -48.44 20.70 -9.13
N VAL A 87 -47.91 21.41 -8.13
CA VAL A 87 -48.73 22.15 -7.14
C VAL A 87 -49.19 23.50 -7.69
N LYS A 88 -48.42 24.11 -8.62
CA LYS A 88 -48.77 25.37 -9.28
C LYS A 88 -49.66 25.21 -10.52
N ARG A 89 -49.90 23.98 -10.99
CA ARG A 89 -50.78 23.68 -12.13
C ARG A 89 -52.07 23.07 -11.61
#